data_AF-A0A7C5GS14-F1
#
_entry.id   AF-A0A7C5GS14-F1
#
_cell.length_a   1.000
_cell.length_b   1.000
_cell.length_c   1.000
_cell.angle_alpha   90.00
_cell.angle_beta   90.00
_cell.angle_gamma   90.00
#
_symmetry.space_group_name_H-M   'P 1'
#
loop_
_entity.id
_entity.type
_entity.pdbx_description
1 polymer ?
#
loop_
_entity_poly.entity_id
_entity_poly.type
_entity_poly.pdbx_seq_one_letter_code
_entity_poly.pdbx_strand_id
1 'polypeptide(L)'
;MAIVSFDKDTTVEYIPEYAGNRDSDSPCVVRLRFVPYSKVRHYARLLQARTHGVTDPERVFEIAQEIQKKEFVESVESISGFYVGEREVREPEEFYDVAPARLVYEILEAMEDQQKLLEGQRKN
;
A
#
# COMPACT_ATOMS: atom_id res chain seq x y z
N MET A 1 -2.44 -10.41 -30.89
CA MET A 1 -3.59 -9.49 -30.90
C MET A 1 -3.67 -8.88 -29.52
N ALA A 2 -3.23 -7.62 -29.35
CA ALA A 2 -3.06 -7.00 -28.04
C ALA A 2 -4.20 -6.02 -27.79
N ILE A 3 -5.24 -6.51 -27.12
CA ILE A 3 -6.17 -5.67 -26.38
C ILE A 3 -5.99 -6.11 -24.93
N VAL A 4 -5.14 -5.39 -24.19
CA VAL A 4 -5.10 -5.51 -22.74
C VAL A 4 -6.24 -4.63 -22.27
N SER A 5 -7.42 -5.20 -22.04
CA SER A 5 -8.41 -4.53 -21.20
C SER A 5 -7.80 -4.46 -19.81
N PHE A 6 -7.13 -3.34 -19.54
CA PHE A 6 -6.62 -3.00 -18.23
C PHE A 6 -7.78 -2.43 -17.46
N ASP A 7 -8.40 -3.25 -16.61
CA ASP A 7 -9.48 -2.78 -15.77
C ASP A 7 -8.86 -1.98 -14.62
N LYS A 8 -8.84 -0.65 -14.81
CA LYS A 8 -8.33 0.33 -13.83
C LYS A 8 -9.09 0.26 -12.51
N ASP A 9 -10.26 -0.38 -12.53
CA ASP A 9 -11.15 -0.56 -11.39
C ASP A 9 -10.93 -1.92 -10.71
N THR A 10 -9.89 -2.68 -11.10
CA THR A 10 -9.52 -3.91 -10.40
C THR A 10 -9.06 -3.57 -8.99
N THR A 11 -9.89 -3.93 -8.03
CA THR A 11 -9.60 -3.82 -6.61
C THR A 11 -9.30 -5.22 -6.08
N VAL A 12 -8.26 -5.32 -5.25
CA VAL A 12 -7.82 -6.55 -4.62
C VAL A 12 -8.10 -6.43 -3.13
N GLU A 13 -8.87 -7.36 -2.59
CA GLU A 13 -9.07 -7.45 -1.15
C GLU A 13 -7.87 -8.15 -0.52
N TYR A 14 -7.14 -7.43 0.32
CA TYR A 14 -6.02 -7.95 1.10
C TYR A 14 -6.41 -8.11 2.56
N ILE A 15 -6.19 -9.31 3.12
CA ILE A 15 -6.43 -9.61 4.53
C ILE A 15 -5.06 -9.74 5.22
N PRO A 16 -4.62 -8.72 5.96
CA PRO A 16 -3.35 -8.76 6.67
C PRO A 16 -3.32 -9.90 7.71
N GLU A 17 -2.15 -10.48 7.93
CA GLU A 17 -1.90 -11.54 8.91
C GLU A 17 -1.69 -10.99 10.33
N TYR A 18 -1.59 -9.67 10.47
CA TYR A 18 -1.37 -8.97 11.73
C TYR A 18 -2.19 -9.53 12.90
N ALA A 19 -1.52 -9.92 13.99
CA ALA A 19 -2.14 -10.36 15.24
C ALA A 19 -3.22 -11.46 15.12
N GLY A 20 -3.09 -12.38 14.14
CA GLY A 20 -4.06 -13.46 13.93
C GLY A 20 -5.35 -12.99 13.24
N ASN A 21 -5.31 -11.82 12.59
CA ASN A 21 -6.46 -11.19 11.94
C ASN A 21 -7.17 -12.10 10.91
N ARG A 22 -6.43 -12.98 10.23
CA ARG A 22 -7.01 -13.92 9.25
C ARG A 22 -7.93 -14.97 9.88
N ASP A 23 -7.78 -15.24 11.17
CA ASP A 23 -8.58 -16.21 11.92
C ASP A 23 -9.72 -15.52 12.71
N SER A 24 -9.88 -14.19 12.57
CA SER A 24 -10.94 -13.42 13.22
C SER A 24 -12.29 -13.61 12.51
N ASP A 25 -13.37 -13.67 13.28
CA ASP A 25 -14.75 -13.66 12.74
C ASP A 25 -15.09 -12.36 11.97
N SER A 26 -14.36 -11.29 12.28
CA SER A 26 -14.42 -9.98 11.61
C SER A 26 -13.00 -9.53 11.26
N PRO A 27 -12.42 -10.01 10.15
CA PRO A 27 -11.06 -9.64 9.78
C PRO A 27 -11.00 -8.18 9.30
N CYS A 28 -9.90 -7.51 9.61
CA CYS A 28 -9.48 -6.33 8.90
C CYS A 28 -9.25 -6.70 7.43
N VAL A 29 -9.91 -5.97 6.54
CA VAL A 29 -9.79 -6.11 5.09
C VAL A 29 -9.38 -4.76 4.53
N VAL A 30 -8.34 -4.77 3.71
CA VAL A 30 -7.81 -3.59 3.03
C VAL A 30 -8.07 -3.77 1.54
N ARG A 31 -8.87 -2.89 0.95
CA ARG A 31 -9.09 -2.88 -0.50
C ARG A 31 -8.00 -2.09 -1.16
N LEU A 32 -7.18 -2.77 -1.95
CA LEU A 32 -6.06 -2.21 -2.67
C LEU A 32 -6.49 -1.97 -4.12
N ARG A 33 -6.29 -0.75 -4.61
CA ARG A 33 -6.31 -0.49 -6.04
C ARG A 33 -5.11 -1.16 -6.67
N PHE A 34 -5.30 -1.74 -7.84
CA PHE A 34 -4.14 -2.22 -8.59
C PHE A 34 -3.15 -1.08 -8.86
N VAL A 35 -1.94 -1.21 -8.33
CA VAL A 35 -0.84 -0.26 -8.56
C VAL A 35 0.02 -0.79 -9.71
N PRO A 36 0.07 -0.14 -10.88
CA PRO A 36 0.96 -0.56 -11.95
C PRO A 36 2.42 -0.30 -11.58
N TYR A 37 3.34 -1.10 -12.13
CA TYR A 37 4.78 -0.94 -11.93
C TYR A 37 5.29 0.48 -12.26
N SER A 38 4.65 1.16 -13.21
CA SER A 38 4.95 2.57 -13.54
C SER A 38 4.69 3.53 -12.37
N LYS A 39 3.67 3.28 -11.54
CA LYS A 39 3.36 4.07 -10.33
C LYS A 39 4.38 3.80 -9.22
N VAL A 40 4.77 2.55 -8.97
CA VAL A 40 5.83 2.25 -7.99
C VAL A 40 7.17 2.90 -8.40
N ARG A 41 7.54 2.82 -9.69
CA ARG A 41 8.70 3.56 -10.20
C ARG A 41 8.55 5.07 -10.08
N HIS A 42 7.33 5.60 -10.12
CA HIS A 42 7.09 7.03 -9.93
C HIS A 42 7.43 7.45 -8.49
N TYR A 43 6.99 6.72 -7.46
CA TYR A 43 7.34 7.04 -6.08
C TYR A 43 8.83 6.86 -5.78
N ALA A 44 9.45 5.81 -6.31
CA ALA A 44 10.91 5.63 -6.20
C ALA A 44 11.70 6.80 -6.83
N ARG A 45 11.28 7.28 -8.01
CA ARG A 45 11.87 8.47 -8.63
C ARG A 45 11.60 9.75 -7.84
N LEU A 46 10.40 9.89 -7.29
CA LEU A 46 10.03 11.03 -6.46
C LEU A 46 10.90 11.09 -5.20
N LEU A 47 11.15 9.94 -4.57
CA LEU A 47 12.03 9.82 -3.41
C LEU A 47 13.44 10.25 -3.78
N GLN A 48 14.03 9.65 -4.82
CA GLN A 48 15.37 10.01 -5.28
C GLN A 48 15.49 11.51 -5.61
N ALA A 49 14.49 12.09 -6.26
CA ALA A 49 14.49 13.50 -6.62
C ALA A 49 14.40 14.42 -5.39
N ARG A 50 13.61 14.06 -4.36
CA ARG A 50 13.45 14.87 -3.15
C ARG A 50 14.60 14.70 -2.15
N THR A 51 15.26 13.56 -2.14
CA THR A 51 16.44 13.32 -1.28
C THR A 51 17.75 13.73 -1.95
N HIS A 52 17.73 14.10 -3.24
CA HIS A 52 18.93 14.50 -3.96
C HIS A 52 19.57 15.75 -3.33
N GLY A 53 20.81 15.62 -2.85
CA GLY A 53 21.54 16.71 -2.20
C GLY A 53 21.15 16.96 -0.74
N VAL A 54 20.25 16.15 -0.16
CA VAL A 54 19.96 16.16 1.27
C VAL A 54 21.01 15.32 1.98
N THR A 55 21.76 15.91 2.90
CA THR A 55 22.84 15.24 3.65
C THR A 55 22.42 14.85 5.07
N ASP A 56 21.32 15.42 5.55
CA ASP A 56 20.75 15.13 6.87
C ASP A 56 19.90 13.85 6.83
N PRO A 57 20.27 12.79 7.58
CA PRO A 57 19.52 11.54 7.62
C PRO A 57 18.09 11.69 8.18
N GLU A 58 17.87 12.58 9.15
CA GLU A 58 16.54 12.79 9.73
C GLU A 58 15.60 13.38 8.66
N ARG A 59 16.10 14.36 7.91
CA ARG A 59 15.35 14.96 6.81
C ARG A 59 15.06 13.97 5.68
N VAL A 60 15.99 13.07 5.37
CA VAL A 60 15.77 11.98 4.39
C VAL A 60 14.65 11.05 4.86
N PHE A 61 14.64 10.71 6.15
CA PHE A 61 13.61 9.85 6.73
C PHE A 61 12.21 10.49 6.66
N GLU A 62 12.08 11.77 7.00
CA GLU A 62 10.81 12.51 6.89
C GLU A 62 10.28 12.49 5.45
N ILE A 63 11.14 12.78 4.48
CA ILE A 63 10.79 12.77 3.05
C ILE A 63 10.34 11.38 2.59
N ALA A 64 11.03 10.33 3.05
CA ALA A 64 10.68 8.96 2.74
C ALA A 64 9.31 8.60 3.32
N GLN A 65 9.03 8.99 4.56
CA GLN A 65 7.76 8.75 5.23
C GLN A 65 6.59 9.49 4.54
N GLU A 66 6.79 10.74 4.13
CA GLU A 66 5.79 11.51 3.38
C GLU A 66 5.42 10.83 2.06
N ILE A 67 6.42 10.35 1.31
CA ILE A 67 6.21 9.70 0.01
C ILE A 67 5.55 8.34 0.20
N GLN A 68 5.96 7.58 1.21
CA GLN A 68 5.36 6.30 1.56
C GLN A 68 3.88 6.46 1.97
N LYS A 69 3.57 7.47 2.81
CA LYS A 69 2.18 7.81 3.17
C LYS A 69 1.36 8.15 1.94
N LYS A 70 1.92 8.94 1.02
CA LYS A 70 1.26 9.29 -0.23
C LYS A 70 0.99 8.08 -1.11
N GLU A 71 1.98 7.19 -1.26
CA GLU A 71 1.82 5.93 -2.01
C GLU A 71 0.70 5.07 -1.40
N PHE A 72 0.69 4.92 -0.08
CA PHE A 72 -0.33 4.17 0.64
C PHE A 72 -1.73 4.74 0.41
N VAL A 73 -1.94 6.03 0.69
CA VAL A 73 -3.26 6.68 0.60
C VAL A 73 -3.81 6.66 -0.83
N GLU A 74 -2.96 6.81 -1.85
CA GLU A 74 -3.41 6.74 -3.23
C GLU A 74 -3.74 5.32 -3.72
N SER A 75 -3.19 4.31 -3.05
CA SER A 75 -3.28 2.90 -3.45
C SER A 75 -4.31 2.11 -2.65
N VAL A 76 -4.64 2.53 -1.44
CA VAL A 76 -5.72 1.95 -0.65
C VAL A 76 -7.03 2.66 -0.99
N GLU A 77 -8.04 1.89 -1.37
CA GLU A 77 -9.38 2.41 -1.64
C GLU A 77 -10.21 2.55 -0.37
N SER A 78 -10.22 1.52 0.47
CA SER A 78 -11.00 1.49 1.71
C SER A 78 -10.41 0.48 2.70
N ILE A 79 -10.58 0.76 3.99
CA ILE A 79 -10.33 -0.20 5.07
C ILE A 79 -11.65 -0.54 5.76
N SER A 80 -11.81 -1.80 6.14
CA SER A 80 -12.92 -2.28 6.97
C SER A 80 -12.40 -3.22 8.04
N GLY A 81 -13.04 -3.26 9.20
CA GLY A 81 -12.68 -4.21 10.26
C GLY A 81 -11.43 -3.84 11.07
N PHE A 82 -10.90 -2.62 10.91
CA PHE A 82 -9.83 -2.10 11.77
C PHE A 82 -10.40 -1.13 12.81
N TYR A 83 -10.13 -1.38 14.09
CA TYR A 83 -10.67 -0.60 15.20
C TYR A 83 -9.57 -0.04 16.10
N VAL A 84 -9.74 1.22 16.51
CA VAL A 84 -8.95 1.86 17.56
C VAL A 84 -9.89 2.14 18.74
N GLY A 85 -9.81 1.30 19.78
CA GLY A 85 -10.82 1.28 20.83
C GLY A 85 -12.15 0.79 20.28
N GLU A 86 -13.21 1.60 20.41
CA GLU A 86 -14.56 1.30 19.90
C GLU A 86 -14.83 1.88 18.50
N ARG A 87 -13.87 2.62 17.94
CA ARG A 87 -14.05 3.35 16.67
C ARG A 87 -13.39 2.61 15.51
N GLU A 88 -14.17 2.36 14.46
CA GLU A 88 -13.66 1.83 13.21
C GLU A 88 -12.91 2.92 12.42
N VAL A 89 -11.74 2.59 11.90
CA VAL A 89 -10.98 3.45 10.98
C VAL A 89 -11.16 2.93 9.57
N ARG A 90 -11.70 3.78 8.70
CA ARG A 90 -12.03 3.45 7.31
C ARG A 90 -11.20 4.23 6.31
N GLU A 91 -10.73 5.41 6.71
CA GLU A 91 -9.96 6.31 5.87
C GLU A 91 -8.49 5.86 5.79
N PRO A 92 -7.91 5.74 4.59
CA PRO A 92 -6.52 5.32 4.40
C PRO A 92 -5.51 6.21 5.11
N GLU A 93 -5.74 7.52 5.10
CA GLU A 93 -4.84 8.48 5.74
C GLU A 93 -4.80 8.29 7.25
N GLU A 94 -5.98 8.17 7.86
CA GLU A 94 -6.11 7.93 9.29
C GLU A 94 -5.52 6.57 9.67
N PHE A 95 -5.79 5.53 8.88
CA PHE A 95 -5.24 4.21 9.12
C PHE A 95 -3.72 4.22 9.11
N TYR A 96 -3.10 4.90 8.14
CA TYR A 96 -1.64 5.01 8.07
C TYR A 96 -1.04 5.65 9.35
N ASP A 97 -1.73 6.64 9.92
CA ASP A 97 -1.25 7.38 11.08
C ASP A 97 -1.42 6.63 12.40
N VAL A 98 -2.44 5.78 12.52
CA VAL A 98 -2.79 5.10 13.79
C VAL A 98 -2.45 3.60 13.80
N ALA A 99 -2.28 2.98 12.64
CA ALA A 99 -1.94 1.57 12.54
C ALA A 99 -0.50 1.31 13.00
N PRO A 100 -0.23 0.11 13.57
CA PRO A 100 1.14 -0.29 13.85
C PRO A 100 1.98 -0.28 12.57
N ALA A 101 3.19 0.27 12.64
CA ALA A 101 4.08 0.38 11.47
C ALA A 101 4.25 -0.96 10.73
N ARG A 102 4.34 -2.08 11.47
CA ARG A 102 4.43 -3.43 10.88
C ARG A 102 3.25 -3.78 9.96
N LEU A 103 2.03 -3.37 10.33
CA LEU A 103 0.84 -3.61 9.51
C LEU A 103 0.88 -2.75 8.24
N VAL A 104 1.31 -1.49 8.35
CA VAL A 104 1.50 -0.61 7.19
C VAL A 104 2.55 -1.20 6.23
N TYR A 105 3.68 -1.66 6.74
CA TYR A 105 4.72 -2.30 5.93
C TYR A 105 4.22 -3.57 5.24
N GLU A 106 3.47 -4.42 5.95
CA GLU A 106 2.89 -5.64 5.37
C GLU A 106 1.98 -5.32 4.17
N ILE A 107 1.15 -4.27 4.28
CA ILE A 107 0.27 -3.86 3.20
C ILE A 107 1.06 -3.31 2.00
N LEU A 108 2.11 -2.52 2.25
CA LEU A 108 2.99 -2.01 1.19
C LEU A 108 3.74 -3.16 0.46
N GLU A 109 4.25 -4.14 1.20
CA GLU A 109 4.85 -5.34 0.60
C GLU A 109 3.83 -6.11 -0.25
N ALA A 110 2.59 -6.25 0.22
CA ALA A 110 1.51 -6.87 -0.54
C ALA A 110 1.21 -6.10 -1.85
N MET A 111 1.26 -4.76 -1.84
CA MET A 111 1.12 -3.95 -3.06
C MET A 111 2.26 -4.22 -4.05
N GLU A 112 3.52 -4.33 -3.57
CA GLU A 112 4.67 -4.65 -4.42
C GLU A 112 4.58 -6.06 -5.02
N ASP A 113 4.15 -7.05 -4.23
CA ASP A 113 4.06 -8.44 -4.66
C ASP A 113 2.93 -8.68 -5.66
N GLN A 114 1.82 -7.94 -5.56
CA GLN A 114 0.77 -7.94 -6.59
C GLN A 114 1.32 -7.61 -7.99
N GLN A 115 2.37 -6.79 -8.08
CA GLN A 115 2.99 -6.45 -9.36
C GLN A 115 3.78 -7.62 -9.94
N LYS A 116 4.50 -8.36 -9.09
CA LYS A 116 5.34 -9.49 -9.50
C LYS A 116 4.49 -10.67 -9.96
N LEU A 117 3.36 -10.91 -9.31
CA LEU A 117 2.43 -12.01 -9.65
C LEU A 117 1.83 -11.84 -11.05
N LEU A 118 1.52 -10.60 -11.46
CA LEU A 118 0.93 -10.31 -12.78
C LEU A 118 1.96 -10.28 -13.93
N GLU A 119 3.24 -9.99 -13.65
CA GLU A 119 4.31 -10.20 -14.64
C GLU A 119 4.69 -11.68 -14.78
N GLY A 120 4.61 -12.47 -13.69
CA GLY A 120 4.94 -13.90 -13.66
C GLY A 120 3.94 -14.81 -14.39
N GLN A 121 2.67 -14.42 -14.50
CA GLN A 121 1.67 -15.15 -15.29
C GLN A 121 1.69 -14.84 -16.81
N ARG A 122 2.60 -13.96 -17.28
CA ARG A 122 2.76 -13.63 -18.71
C ARG A 122 3.65 -14.59 -19.51
N LYS A 123 4.07 -15.72 -18.95
CA LYS A 123 5.03 -16.66 -19.58
C LYS A 123 4.58 -18.12 -19.70
N ASN A 124 3.28 -18.43 -19.64
CA ASN A 124 2.76 -19.72 -20.09
C ASN A 124 1.89 -19.56 -21.33
#